data_AF-A0A835U9M7-F1
#
_entry.id   AF-A0A835U9M7-F1
#
_cell.length_a   1.000
_cell.length_b   1.000
_cell.length_c   1.000
_cell.angle_alpha   90.00
_cell.angle_beta   90.00
_cell.angle_gamma   90.00
#
_symmetry.space_group_name_H-M   'P 1'
#
loop_
_entity.id
_entity.type
_entity.pdbx_description
1 polymer ?
#
loop_
_entity_poly.entity_id
_entity_poly.type
_entity_poly.pdbx_seq_one_letter_code
_entity_poly.pdbx_strand_id
1 'polypeptide(L)'
;MGEHEADEVHDRFQENDDSEHVERSSDFNLSMASPPILSVALPSNTGRVLSIQSHTVHGYVGNKSAVFPLQLLGYDVDPINSVQFSNHTGYPTFKGQVLDGQQLWDLVEGLAANNLLYYTHLLTGYIGSVTFLNMVLQVVEKLRLKNPELVYVCDPVMGDEGKLYVPEELVSIYREKVVHVASMLTPNQFEIEQLTGSRIVSEKDALKACNKLHAAGTSKVIVTSICIDDKFMLIGSHQKLRDSLLNSSR
;
A
#
# COMPACT_ATOMS: atom_id res chain seq x y z
N MET A 1 -9.17 -66.07 12.83
CA MET A 1 -9.12 -67.37 12.13
C MET A 1 -9.97 -67.27 10.88
N GLY A 2 -9.33 -67.42 9.71
CA GLY A 2 -9.90 -67.57 8.35
C GLY A 2 -10.43 -66.27 7.72
N GLU A 3 -9.74 -65.55 6.84
CA GLU A 3 -9.22 -65.87 5.49
C GLU A 3 -10.30 -66.29 4.48
N HIS A 4 -10.49 -65.47 3.44
CA HIS A 4 -10.23 -65.85 2.03
C HIS A 4 -10.31 -64.62 1.09
N GLU A 5 -9.13 -64.21 0.60
CA GLU A 5 -8.83 -63.72 -0.76
C GLU A 5 -9.38 -64.69 -1.85
N ALA A 6 -9.55 -64.42 -3.14
CA ALA A 6 -9.11 -63.40 -4.10
C ALA A 6 -10.11 -63.41 -5.29
N ASP A 7 -10.02 -62.46 -6.22
CA ASP A 7 -9.69 -62.81 -7.62
C ASP A 7 -9.46 -61.55 -8.47
N GLU A 8 -8.24 -61.52 -9.01
CA GLU A 8 -7.71 -60.58 -10.00
C GLU A 8 -8.31 -60.85 -11.39
N VAL A 9 -8.41 -59.80 -12.21
CA VAL A 9 -8.45 -59.95 -13.67
C VAL A 9 -7.22 -59.25 -14.24
N HIS A 10 -6.30 -60.09 -14.71
CA HIS A 10 -5.12 -59.79 -15.51
C HIS A 10 -5.45 -60.04 -16.99
N ASP A 11 -5.08 -59.11 -17.88
CA ASP A 11 -4.19 -59.33 -19.05
C ASP A 11 -4.29 -58.12 -20.01
N ARG A 12 -3.23 -57.33 -20.13
CA ARG A 12 -2.12 -57.40 -21.11
C ARG A 12 -2.45 -56.70 -22.42
N PHE A 13 -1.65 -55.71 -22.79
CA PHE A 13 -0.86 -55.74 -24.03
C PHE A 13 0.40 -54.87 -23.88
N GLN A 14 1.52 -55.43 -24.36
CA GLN A 14 2.89 -54.96 -24.27
C GLN A 14 3.21 -53.82 -25.26
N GLU A 15 4.26 -53.08 -24.87
CA GLU A 15 5.26 -52.32 -25.63
C GLU A 15 5.21 -52.36 -27.17
N ASN A 16 5.31 -51.17 -27.77
CA ASN A 16 6.18 -50.94 -28.91
C ASN A 16 6.94 -49.62 -28.68
N ASP A 17 8.25 -49.77 -28.59
CA ASP A 17 9.29 -48.76 -28.59
C ASP A 17 9.53 -48.36 -30.06
N ASP A 18 9.30 -47.10 -30.40
CA ASP A 18 9.83 -46.49 -31.63
C ASP A 18 10.36 -45.10 -31.29
N SER A 19 11.67 -45.01 -31.37
CA SER A 19 12.51 -43.86 -31.17
C SER A 19 12.27 -42.76 -32.21
N GLU A 20 11.84 -41.58 -31.76
CA GLU A 20 12.13 -40.31 -32.43
C GLU A 20 12.61 -39.28 -31.40
N HIS A 21 13.94 -39.14 -31.31
CA HIS A 21 14.59 -37.99 -30.70
C HIS A 21 14.28 -36.74 -31.51
N VAL A 22 13.26 -35.99 -31.11
CA VAL A 22 13.10 -34.60 -31.53
C VAL A 22 13.91 -33.73 -30.57
N GLU A 23 15.16 -33.45 -30.94
CA GLU A 23 15.91 -32.32 -30.41
C GLU A 23 15.08 -31.03 -30.65
N ARG A 24 14.40 -30.53 -29.61
CA ARG A 24 13.93 -29.14 -29.62
C ARG A 24 15.14 -28.25 -29.38
N SER A 25 15.75 -27.87 -30.49
CA SER A 25 16.66 -26.75 -30.58
C SER A 25 16.08 -25.53 -29.86
N SER A 26 16.91 -25.01 -28.98
CA SER A 26 16.81 -23.68 -28.37
C SER A 26 16.65 -22.62 -29.45
N ASP A 27 15.52 -21.93 -29.44
CA ASP A 27 15.38 -20.51 -29.79
C ASP A 27 13.92 -20.09 -29.56
N PHE A 28 13.49 -20.09 -28.28
CA PHE A 28 12.32 -19.31 -27.90
C PHE A 28 12.73 -17.84 -27.88
N ASN A 29 12.66 -17.20 -29.05
CA ASN A 29 12.56 -15.75 -29.13
C ASN A 29 11.27 -15.35 -28.40
N LEU A 30 11.39 -15.07 -27.10
CA LEU A 30 10.32 -14.46 -26.31
C LEU A 30 10.19 -13.01 -26.78
N SER A 31 9.57 -12.83 -27.94
CA SER A 31 8.94 -11.57 -28.32
C SER A 31 7.95 -11.26 -27.20
N MET A 32 8.37 -10.48 -26.20
CA MET A 32 7.49 -10.00 -25.14
C MET A 32 6.36 -9.26 -25.81
N ALA A 33 5.18 -9.87 -25.85
CA ALA A 33 3.99 -9.25 -26.39
C ALA A 33 3.83 -7.92 -25.66
N SER A 34 3.84 -6.81 -26.40
CA SER A 34 3.63 -5.50 -25.80
C SER A 34 2.29 -5.51 -25.07
N PRO A 35 2.21 -4.92 -23.86
CA PRO A 35 0.97 -4.90 -23.10
C PRO A 35 -0.16 -4.31 -23.96
N PRO A 36 -1.38 -4.86 -23.90
CA PRO A 36 -2.49 -4.40 -24.72
C PRO A 36 -2.71 -2.89 -24.50
N ILE A 37 -2.94 -2.14 -25.57
CA ILE A 37 -3.07 -0.66 -25.56
C ILE A 37 -4.05 -0.16 -24.47
N LEU A 38 -5.07 -0.95 -24.15
CA LEU A 38 -6.05 -0.65 -23.09
C LEU A 38 -5.44 -0.56 -21.68
N SER A 39 -4.34 -1.25 -21.39
CA SER A 39 -3.66 -1.19 -20.08
C SER A 39 -2.72 0.01 -19.95
N VAL A 40 -2.44 0.72 -21.04
CA VAL A 40 -1.53 1.89 -21.07
C VAL A 40 -2.28 3.18 -21.37
N ALA A 41 -3.45 3.10 -22.01
CA ALA A 41 -4.32 4.25 -22.25
C ALA A 41 -4.85 4.79 -20.91
N LEU A 42 -4.19 5.80 -20.33
CA LEU A 42 -4.67 6.56 -19.18
C LEU A 42 -6.00 7.25 -19.53
N PRO A 43 -7.15 6.84 -18.98
CA PRO A 43 -8.42 7.44 -19.34
C PRO A 43 -8.96 8.28 -18.18
N SER A 44 -8.12 9.11 -17.56
CA SER A 44 -8.67 10.15 -16.70
C SER A 44 -7.77 11.38 -16.59
N ASN A 45 -8.42 12.55 -16.68
CA ASN A 45 -7.80 13.83 -16.34
C ASN A 45 -7.44 13.92 -14.85
N THR A 46 -7.83 12.94 -14.02
CA THR A 46 -7.62 12.91 -12.57
C THR A 46 -6.37 12.12 -12.15
N GLY A 47 -5.95 11.11 -12.92
CA GLY A 47 -4.69 10.39 -12.74
C GLY A 47 -4.83 8.91 -12.31
N ARG A 48 -3.69 8.27 -12.05
CA ARG A 48 -3.55 6.87 -11.60
C ARG A 48 -2.99 6.78 -10.19
N VAL A 49 -3.59 5.93 -9.35
CA VAL A 49 -3.24 5.70 -7.94
C VAL A 49 -2.68 4.29 -7.77
N LEU A 50 -1.47 4.16 -7.21
CA LEU A 50 -1.02 2.90 -6.61
C LEU A 50 -1.52 2.87 -5.16
N SER A 51 -2.40 1.95 -4.82
CA SER A 51 -2.99 1.86 -3.47
C SER A 51 -2.44 0.67 -2.71
N ILE A 52 -1.55 0.91 -1.75
CA ILE A 52 -0.89 -0.11 -0.93
C ILE A 52 -1.51 -0.14 0.46
N GLN A 53 -2.49 -1.01 0.68
CA GLN A 53 -3.28 -1.07 1.91
C GLN A 53 -3.70 -2.50 2.24
N SER A 54 -4.39 -2.71 3.36
CA SER A 54 -5.03 -4.00 3.66
C SER A 54 -6.20 -4.31 2.71
N HIS A 55 -6.61 -5.58 2.65
CA HIS A 55 -7.83 -6.02 2.02
C HIS A 55 -8.57 -7.05 2.88
N THR A 56 -9.91 -6.97 2.88
CA THR A 56 -10.76 -7.99 3.51
C THR A 56 -11.85 -8.49 2.57
N VAL A 57 -12.16 -9.78 2.64
CA VAL A 57 -13.27 -10.37 1.87
C VAL A 57 -14.62 -9.87 2.39
N HIS A 58 -14.84 -9.92 3.71
CA HIS A 58 -16.03 -9.39 4.38
C HIS A 58 -15.73 -8.04 5.08
N GLY A 59 -16.72 -7.15 5.11
CA GLY A 59 -16.57 -5.78 5.61
C GLY A 59 -15.94 -4.82 4.59
N TYR A 60 -15.71 -3.57 5.02
CA TYR A 60 -15.15 -2.49 4.21
C TYR A 60 -14.02 -1.81 4.98
N VAL A 61 -12.79 -2.24 4.70
CA VAL A 61 -11.55 -1.59 5.17
C VAL A 61 -10.50 -1.58 4.07
N GLY A 62 -9.48 -0.74 4.21
CA GLY A 62 -8.33 -0.68 3.30
C GLY A 62 -8.72 -0.51 1.83
N ASN A 63 -8.10 -1.29 0.94
CA ASN A 63 -8.36 -1.25 -0.50
C ASN A 63 -9.82 -1.52 -0.86
N LYS A 64 -10.56 -2.31 -0.07
CA LYS A 64 -11.98 -2.53 -0.34
C LYS A 64 -12.84 -1.27 -0.09
N SER A 65 -12.37 -0.35 0.74
CA SER A 65 -13.00 0.96 0.98
C SER A 65 -12.43 2.07 0.12
N ALA A 66 -11.19 1.94 -0.36
CA ALA A 66 -10.52 3.00 -1.12
C ALA A 66 -10.72 2.88 -2.64
N VAL A 67 -10.60 1.67 -3.19
CA VAL A 67 -10.54 1.46 -4.65
C VAL A 67 -11.82 1.92 -5.34
N PHE A 68 -12.98 1.44 -4.89
CA PHE A 68 -14.25 1.73 -5.56
C PHE A 68 -14.62 3.22 -5.52
N PRO A 69 -14.55 3.95 -4.38
CA PRO A 69 -14.79 5.39 -4.38
C PRO A 69 -13.81 6.18 -5.26
N LEU A 70 -12.53 5.84 -5.27
CA LEU A 70 -11.55 6.50 -6.13
C LEU A 70 -11.87 6.29 -7.62
N GLN A 71 -12.27 5.08 -8.01
CA GLN A 71 -12.70 4.78 -9.38
C GLN A 71 -13.97 5.53 -9.76
N LEU A 72 -14.94 5.69 -8.85
CA LEU A 72 -16.13 6.53 -9.09
C LEU A 72 -15.77 8.01 -9.31
N LEU A 73 -14.70 8.49 -8.67
CA LEU A 73 -14.15 9.83 -8.87
C LEU A 73 -13.24 9.94 -10.11
N GLY A 74 -13.17 8.88 -10.91
CA GLY A 74 -12.45 8.83 -12.18
C GLY A 74 -10.98 8.49 -12.07
N TYR A 75 -10.42 8.21 -10.88
CA TYR A 75 -9.05 7.71 -10.80
C TYR A 75 -8.95 6.30 -11.37
N ASP A 76 -7.89 6.00 -12.09
CA ASP A 76 -7.49 4.60 -12.28
C ASP A 76 -6.71 4.13 -11.03
N VAL A 77 -6.95 2.91 -10.57
CA VAL A 77 -6.45 2.45 -9.27
C VAL A 77 -5.93 1.03 -9.36
N ASP A 78 -4.63 0.87 -9.08
CA ASP A 78 -3.97 -0.42 -8.97
C ASP A 78 -3.76 -0.74 -7.48
N PRO A 79 -4.49 -1.72 -6.91
CA PRO A 79 -4.32 -2.10 -5.51
C PRO A 79 -3.21 -3.15 -5.32
N ILE A 80 -2.30 -2.90 -4.37
CA ILE A 80 -1.45 -3.92 -3.77
C ILE A 80 -1.93 -4.14 -2.33
N ASN A 81 -2.24 -5.39 -2.00
CA ASN A 81 -2.79 -5.75 -0.70
C ASN A 81 -1.65 -6.11 0.28
N SER A 82 -1.40 -5.29 1.29
CA SER A 82 -0.43 -5.57 2.36
C SER A 82 -0.82 -6.80 3.19
N VAL A 83 -2.13 -7.02 3.33
CA VAL A 83 -2.73 -8.23 3.88
C VAL A 83 -3.97 -8.58 3.08
N GLN A 84 -4.29 -9.86 3.02
CA GLN A 84 -5.56 -10.34 2.47
C GLN A 84 -6.21 -11.24 3.50
N PHE A 85 -7.21 -10.70 4.20
CA PHE A 85 -7.92 -11.40 5.28
C PHE A 85 -9.38 -11.71 4.94
N SER A 86 -9.96 -12.68 5.63
CA SER A 86 -11.39 -12.99 5.56
C SER A 86 -12.27 -11.81 6.02
N ASN A 87 -11.84 -11.11 7.07
CA ASN A 87 -12.52 -9.99 7.73
C ASN A 87 -11.49 -9.19 8.54
N HIS A 88 -11.86 -8.02 9.06
CA HIS A 88 -10.95 -7.23 9.87
C HIS A 88 -10.69 -7.88 11.25
N THR A 89 -9.58 -7.49 11.88
CA THR A 89 -9.06 -8.08 13.13
C THR A 89 -9.86 -7.76 14.38
N GLY A 90 -10.92 -6.95 14.27
CA GLY A 90 -11.85 -6.66 15.36
C GLY A 90 -12.87 -7.78 15.60
N TYR A 91 -12.96 -8.75 14.70
CA TYR A 91 -13.77 -9.95 14.89
C TYR A 91 -13.05 -10.99 15.77
N PRO A 92 -13.77 -11.92 16.41
CA PRO A 92 -13.16 -12.97 17.24
C PRO A 92 -12.17 -13.87 16.50
N THR A 93 -12.39 -14.11 15.20
CA THR A 93 -11.51 -14.92 14.36
C THR A 93 -11.34 -14.31 12.98
N PHE A 94 -10.18 -14.54 12.36
CA PHE A 94 -9.90 -14.22 10.97
C PHE A 94 -8.83 -15.17 10.43
N LYS A 95 -8.72 -15.27 9.10
CA LYS A 95 -7.67 -16.01 8.40
C LYS A 95 -7.18 -15.22 7.20
N GLY A 96 -5.97 -15.50 6.75
CA GLY A 96 -5.44 -15.00 5.49
C GLY A 96 -3.94 -14.77 5.51
N GLN A 97 -3.44 -14.01 4.54
CA GLN A 97 -2.01 -13.80 4.29
C GLN A 97 -1.55 -12.39 4.65
N VAL A 98 -0.29 -12.28 5.05
CA VAL A 98 0.44 -11.02 5.19
C VAL A 98 1.53 -11.00 4.13
N LEU A 99 1.59 -9.93 3.35
CA LEU A 99 2.62 -9.72 2.34
C LEU A 99 3.86 -9.12 3.02
N ASP A 100 5.05 -9.66 2.74
CA ASP A 100 6.31 -9.10 3.25
C ASP A 100 6.92 -8.07 2.28
N GLY A 101 8.03 -7.45 2.70
CA GLY A 101 8.71 -6.45 1.88
C GLY A 101 9.28 -7.00 0.56
N GLN A 102 9.77 -8.25 0.53
CA GLN A 102 10.30 -8.81 -0.72
C GLN A 102 9.17 -9.07 -1.71
N GLN A 103 8.05 -9.61 -1.23
CA GLN A 103 6.87 -9.87 -2.06
C GLN A 103 6.26 -8.57 -2.61
N LEU A 104 6.28 -7.47 -1.84
CA LEU A 104 5.92 -6.14 -2.36
C LEU A 104 6.87 -5.73 -3.49
N TRP A 105 8.18 -5.88 -3.27
CA TRP A 105 9.19 -5.50 -4.26
C TRP A 105 9.04 -6.29 -5.56
N ASP A 106 8.79 -7.60 -5.48
CA ASP A 106 8.60 -8.46 -6.66
C ASP A 106 7.41 -7.98 -7.53
N LEU A 107 6.31 -7.55 -6.90
CA LEU A 107 5.16 -6.96 -7.63
C LEU A 107 5.56 -5.65 -8.33
N VAL A 108 6.29 -4.78 -7.62
CA VAL A 108 6.73 -3.48 -8.15
C VAL A 108 7.75 -3.66 -9.28
N GLU A 109 8.66 -4.64 -9.17
CA GLU A 109 9.60 -5.00 -10.24
C GLU A 109 8.87 -5.60 -11.43
N GLY A 110 7.83 -6.42 -11.21
CA GLY A 110 6.97 -6.93 -12.27
C GLY A 110 6.28 -5.79 -13.05
N LEU A 111 5.75 -4.79 -12.34
CA LEU A 111 5.21 -3.58 -12.98
C LEU A 111 6.30 -2.81 -13.73
N ALA A 112 7.49 -2.66 -13.13
CA ALA A 112 8.62 -1.95 -13.72
C ALA A 112 9.10 -2.60 -15.02
N ALA A 113 9.24 -3.93 -15.05
CA ALA A 113 9.67 -4.71 -16.20
C ALA A 113 8.70 -4.56 -17.39
N ASN A 114 7.44 -4.26 -17.12
CA ASN A 114 6.41 -4.00 -18.12
C ASN A 114 6.21 -2.51 -18.43
N ASN A 115 7.05 -1.62 -17.90
CA ASN A 115 6.92 -0.17 -18.01
C ASN A 115 5.56 0.36 -17.50
N LEU A 116 5.08 -0.13 -16.35
CA LEU A 116 3.76 0.22 -15.79
C LEU A 116 3.84 1.12 -14.54
N LEU A 117 4.98 1.75 -14.25
CA LEU A 117 5.16 2.60 -13.06
C LEU A 117 4.66 4.05 -13.23
N TYR A 118 3.73 4.31 -14.15
CA TYR A 118 3.20 5.64 -14.43
C TYR A 118 2.11 6.04 -13.42
N TYR A 119 2.51 6.28 -12.17
CA TYR A 119 1.61 6.67 -11.09
C TYR A 119 1.69 8.16 -10.80
N THR A 120 0.52 8.78 -10.65
CA THR A 120 0.39 10.18 -10.20
C THR A 120 0.29 10.28 -8.68
N HIS A 121 -0.28 9.24 -8.07
CA HIS A 121 -0.53 9.18 -6.63
C HIS A 121 -0.06 7.83 -6.08
N LEU A 122 0.47 7.87 -4.87
CA LEU A 122 0.65 6.70 -4.01
C LEU A 122 -0.24 6.90 -2.79
N LEU A 123 -1.05 5.90 -2.47
CA LEU A 123 -1.88 5.87 -1.27
C LEU A 123 -1.46 4.69 -0.40
N THR A 124 -1.07 4.96 0.84
CA THR A 124 -0.79 3.90 1.83
C THR A 124 -1.76 3.96 2.99
N GLY A 125 -2.01 2.80 3.59
CA GLY A 125 -2.88 2.62 4.75
C GLY A 125 -2.29 1.57 5.69
N TYR A 126 -3.13 0.66 6.20
CA TYR A 126 -2.67 -0.39 7.13
C TYR A 126 -1.48 -1.19 6.59
N ILE A 127 -0.37 -1.16 7.33
CA ILE A 127 0.84 -1.94 7.12
C ILE A 127 1.23 -2.59 8.45
N GLY A 128 1.14 -3.91 8.52
CA GLY A 128 1.44 -4.67 9.74
C GLY A 128 2.89 -5.16 9.86
N SER A 129 3.75 -4.88 8.87
CA SER A 129 5.12 -5.42 8.80
C SER A 129 6.17 -4.33 8.65
N VAL A 130 7.22 -4.41 9.48
CA VAL A 130 8.39 -3.53 9.43
C VAL A 130 9.14 -3.64 8.11
N THR A 131 9.32 -4.86 7.59
CA THR A 131 10.01 -5.05 6.31
C THR A 131 9.19 -4.46 5.17
N PHE A 132 7.86 -4.59 5.25
CA PHE A 132 6.93 -4.02 4.27
C PHE A 132 6.97 -2.49 4.26
N LEU A 133 6.91 -1.83 5.44
CA LEU A 133 6.98 -0.36 5.50
C LEU A 133 8.32 0.19 5.01
N ASN A 134 9.44 -0.46 5.35
CA ASN A 134 10.74 -0.06 4.80
C ASN A 134 10.78 -0.23 3.26
N MET A 135 10.15 -1.27 2.73
CA MET A 135 10.08 -1.43 1.27
C MET A 135 9.18 -0.38 0.61
N VAL A 136 8.07 0.03 1.24
CA VAL A 136 7.24 1.13 0.76
C VAL A 136 8.06 2.42 0.56
N LEU A 137 9.03 2.70 1.42
CA LEU A 137 9.93 3.86 1.23
C LEU A 137 10.77 3.73 -0.05
N GLN A 138 11.28 2.53 -0.38
CA GLN A 138 11.97 2.29 -1.65
C GLN A 138 11.03 2.41 -2.85
N VAL A 139 9.78 1.97 -2.71
CA VAL A 139 8.76 2.16 -3.75
C VAL A 139 8.50 3.64 -4.00
N VAL A 140 8.39 4.46 -2.94
CA VAL A 140 8.24 5.94 -3.08
C VAL A 140 9.40 6.53 -3.89
N GLU A 141 10.64 6.16 -3.56
CA GLU A 141 11.83 6.63 -4.29
C GLU A 141 11.77 6.20 -5.76
N LYS A 142 11.48 4.92 -6.04
CA LYS A 142 11.39 4.37 -7.39
C LYS A 142 10.30 5.07 -8.22
N LEU A 143 9.13 5.33 -7.64
CA LEU A 143 8.05 6.04 -8.29
C LEU A 143 8.42 7.51 -8.56
N ARG A 144 9.12 8.17 -7.63
CA ARG A 144 9.60 9.56 -7.81
C ARG A 144 10.64 9.70 -8.91
N LEU A 145 11.45 8.68 -9.16
CA LEU A 145 12.35 8.66 -10.33
C LEU A 145 11.59 8.69 -11.66
N LYS A 146 10.35 8.19 -11.69
CA LYS A 146 9.46 8.25 -12.87
C LYS A 146 8.59 9.51 -12.89
N ASN A 147 8.11 9.94 -11.73
CA ASN A 147 7.28 11.11 -11.56
C ASN A 147 7.73 11.92 -10.32
N PRO A 148 8.58 12.95 -10.49
CA PRO A 148 9.04 13.79 -9.37
C PRO A 148 7.90 14.50 -8.62
N GLU A 149 6.76 14.73 -9.28
CA GLU A 149 5.57 15.36 -8.72
C GLU A 149 4.61 14.35 -8.05
N LEU A 150 5.06 13.11 -7.80
CA LEU A 150 4.23 12.08 -7.15
C LEU A 150 3.63 12.58 -5.83
N VAL A 151 2.30 12.56 -5.76
CA VAL A 151 1.57 12.86 -4.53
C VAL A 151 1.50 11.60 -3.68
N TYR A 152 2.24 11.58 -2.57
CA TYR A 152 2.18 10.50 -1.61
C TYR A 152 1.21 10.85 -0.46
N VAL A 153 0.06 10.18 -0.41
CA VAL A 153 -0.90 10.24 0.68
C VAL A 153 -0.66 9.04 1.60
N CYS A 154 -0.35 9.30 2.86
CA CYS A 154 -0.13 8.27 3.86
C CYS A 154 -1.19 8.37 4.96
N ASP A 155 -1.97 7.30 5.09
CA ASP A 155 -2.80 7.03 6.27
C ASP A 155 -2.01 6.14 7.23
N PRO A 156 -1.44 6.69 8.33
CA PRO A 156 -0.50 5.99 9.18
C PRO A 156 -1.24 5.11 10.20
N VAL A 157 -2.05 4.18 9.70
CA VAL A 157 -2.93 3.30 10.49
C VAL A 157 -2.11 2.47 11.48
N MET A 158 -1.93 3.01 12.69
CA MET A 158 -1.09 2.43 13.75
C MET A 158 -1.92 2.04 14.96
N GLY A 159 -3.02 2.72 15.23
CA GLY A 159 -3.80 2.50 16.44
C GLY A 159 -4.85 3.57 16.68
N ASP A 160 -5.67 3.34 17.69
CA ASP A 160 -6.68 4.29 18.17
C ASP A 160 -6.95 4.05 19.66
N GLU A 161 -7.62 4.98 20.33
CA GLU A 161 -8.02 4.90 21.74
C GLU A 161 -6.86 4.55 22.70
N GLY A 162 -5.67 5.08 22.41
CA GLY A 162 -4.49 4.87 23.25
C GLY A 162 -3.78 3.53 23.05
N LYS A 163 -4.16 2.74 22.04
CA LYS A 163 -3.61 1.39 21.81
C LYS A 163 -3.09 1.25 20.38
N LEU A 164 -1.87 0.72 20.27
CA LEU A 164 -1.29 0.31 18.99
C LEU A 164 -1.85 -1.03 18.55
N TYR A 165 -2.13 -1.17 17.25
CA TYR A 165 -2.50 -2.42 16.58
C TYR A 165 -1.32 -3.03 15.81
N VAL A 166 -0.20 -2.33 15.81
CA VAL A 166 1.01 -2.64 15.03
C VAL A 166 2.23 -2.65 15.96
N PRO A 167 3.33 -3.33 15.57
CA PRO A 167 4.60 -3.26 16.30
C PRO A 167 5.07 -1.83 16.55
N GLU A 168 5.62 -1.56 17.74
CA GLU A 168 6.10 -0.23 18.14
C GLU A 168 7.20 0.31 17.21
N GLU A 169 7.99 -0.59 16.61
CA GLU A 169 9.03 -0.25 15.64
C GLU A 169 8.49 0.44 14.38
N LEU A 170 7.21 0.25 14.04
CA LEU A 170 6.60 0.97 12.92
C LEU A 170 6.41 2.45 13.25
N VAL A 171 6.14 2.79 14.52
CA VAL A 171 5.93 4.18 14.96
C VAL A 171 7.18 5.01 14.70
N SER A 172 8.37 4.48 15.03
CA SER A 172 9.64 5.18 14.76
C SER A 172 9.88 5.34 13.26
N ILE A 173 9.60 4.32 12.44
CA ILE A 173 9.73 4.41 10.98
C ILE A 173 8.79 5.45 10.39
N TYR A 174 7.53 5.49 10.84
CA TYR A 174 6.60 6.52 10.39
C TYR A 174 7.12 7.91 10.72
N ARG A 175 7.46 8.14 11.99
CA ARG A 175 7.92 9.44 12.50
C ARG A 175 9.22 9.92 11.85
N GLU A 176 10.20 9.03 11.70
CA GLU A 176 11.58 9.37 11.32
C GLU A 176 11.85 9.23 9.82
N LYS A 177 10.93 8.61 9.06
CA LYS A 177 11.10 8.41 7.62
C LYS A 177 9.86 8.81 6.83
N VAL A 178 8.69 8.21 7.13
CA VAL A 178 7.49 8.39 6.31
C VAL A 178 7.01 9.85 6.31
N VAL A 179 6.99 10.51 7.47
CA VAL A 179 6.59 11.93 7.60
C VAL A 179 7.41 12.84 6.68
N HIS A 180 8.71 12.56 6.50
CA HIS A 180 9.59 13.37 5.66
C HIS A 180 9.34 13.21 4.16
N VAL A 181 8.75 12.08 3.75
CA VAL A 181 8.51 11.79 2.33
C VAL A 181 7.03 11.88 1.95
N ALA A 182 6.10 11.87 2.90
CA ALA A 182 4.67 11.99 2.61
C ALA A 182 4.30 13.41 2.17
N SER A 183 3.58 13.53 1.05
CA SER A 183 3.01 14.80 0.59
C SER A 183 1.82 15.21 1.47
N MET A 184 1.05 14.21 1.93
CA MET A 184 -0.10 14.36 2.82
C MET A 184 -0.12 13.25 3.87
N LEU A 185 -0.51 13.60 5.10
CA LEU A 185 -0.79 12.65 6.18
C LEU A 185 -2.25 12.74 6.61
N THR A 186 -2.87 11.60 6.94
CA THR A 186 -4.27 11.53 7.42
C THR A 186 -4.43 10.89 8.81
N PRO A 187 -3.63 11.25 9.83
CA PRO A 187 -3.67 10.56 11.12
C PRO A 187 -4.97 10.82 11.88
N ASN A 188 -5.38 9.91 12.76
CA ASN A 188 -6.30 10.24 13.86
C ASN A 188 -5.55 10.96 15.01
N GLN A 189 -6.26 11.34 16.08
CA GLN A 189 -5.65 12.00 17.25
C GLN A 189 -4.51 11.18 17.87
N PHE A 190 -4.74 9.89 18.16
CA PHE A 190 -3.73 9.04 18.78
C PHE A 190 -2.46 8.96 17.91
N GLU A 191 -2.63 8.78 16.61
CA GLU A 191 -1.52 8.66 15.66
C GLU A 191 -0.71 9.95 15.56
N ILE A 192 -1.35 11.13 15.48
CA ILE A 192 -0.60 12.39 15.45
C ILE A 192 0.14 12.64 16.78
N GLU A 193 -0.41 12.22 17.92
CA GLU A 193 0.29 12.29 19.21
C GLU A 193 1.54 11.40 19.19
N GLN A 194 1.46 10.19 18.63
CA GLN A 194 2.59 9.27 18.46
C GLN A 194 3.66 9.82 17.51
N LEU A 195 3.25 10.38 16.37
CA LEU A 195 4.15 10.96 15.37
C LEU A 195 4.87 12.20 15.89
N THR A 196 4.21 13.01 16.72
CA THR A 196 4.75 14.31 17.16
C THR A 196 5.28 14.32 18.59
N GLY A 197 5.05 13.24 19.36
CA GLY A 197 5.31 13.15 20.79
C GLY A 197 4.58 14.22 21.61
N SER A 198 3.45 14.75 21.11
CA SER A 198 2.74 15.89 21.68
C SER A 198 1.32 15.51 22.02
N ARG A 199 0.92 15.63 23.28
CA ARG A 199 -0.46 15.42 23.70
C ARG A 199 -1.37 16.54 23.19
N ILE A 200 -2.56 16.18 22.72
CA ILE A 200 -3.58 17.09 22.20
C ILE A 200 -4.76 17.09 23.17
N VAL A 201 -4.95 18.22 23.84
CA VAL A 201 -6.11 18.47 24.72
C VAL A 201 -6.86 19.74 24.34
N SER A 202 -6.45 20.39 23.25
CA SER A 202 -7.05 21.62 22.73
C SER A 202 -6.79 21.77 21.23
N GLU A 203 -7.61 22.58 20.54
CA GLU A 203 -7.40 22.89 19.12
C GLU A 203 -6.01 23.50 18.87
N LYS A 204 -5.54 24.33 19.80
CA LYS A 204 -4.22 24.95 19.73
C LYS A 204 -3.10 23.91 19.75
N ASP A 205 -3.25 22.83 20.50
CA ASP A 205 -2.25 21.76 20.55
C ASP A 205 -2.27 20.91 19.28
N ALA A 206 -3.47 20.64 18.73
CA ALA A 206 -3.60 19.98 17.44
C ALA A 206 -2.93 20.78 16.30
N LEU A 207 -3.11 22.11 16.28
CA LEU A 207 -2.44 22.99 15.31
C LEU A 207 -0.91 22.99 15.49
N LYS A 208 -0.40 22.97 16.73
CA LYS A 208 1.05 22.83 16.98
C LYS A 208 1.57 21.48 16.48
N ALA A 209 0.83 20.40 16.69
CA ALA A 209 1.20 19.08 16.21
C ALA A 209 1.25 19.03 14.68
N CYS A 210 0.25 19.60 13.99
CA CYS A 210 0.27 19.76 12.53
C CYS A 210 1.48 20.56 12.06
N ASN A 211 1.81 21.67 12.73
CA ASN A 211 3.00 22.47 12.41
C ASN A 211 4.31 21.71 12.59
N LYS A 212 4.42 20.78 13.55
CA LYS A 212 5.59 19.90 13.68
C LYS A 212 5.73 18.96 12.46
N LEU A 213 4.62 18.37 11.99
CA LEU A 213 4.62 17.54 10.79
C LEU A 213 4.96 18.33 9.53
N HIS A 214 4.45 19.56 9.41
CA HIS A 214 4.82 20.48 8.34
C HIS A 214 6.32 20.81 8.36
N ALA A 215 6.87 21.11 9.53
CA ALA A 215 8.31 21.38 9.67
C ALA A 215 9.19 20.17 9.32
N ALA A 216 8.66 18.94 9.48
CA ALA A 216 9.34 17.72 9.10
C ALA A 216 9.27 17.43 7.58
N GLY A 217 8.35 18.03 6.82
CA GLY A 217 8.32 17.96 5.36
C GLY A 217 6.94 17.73 4.74
N THR A 218 5.94 17.32 5.53
CA THR A 218 4.59 17.06 5.00
C THR A 218 3.86 18.34 4.64
N SER A 219 3.40 18.49 3.40
CA SER A 219 2.73 19.72 2.95
C SER A 219 1.29 19.87 3.46
N LYS A 220 0.57 18.75 3.68
CA LYS A 220 -0.85 18.72 4.05
C LYS A 220 -1.09 17.71 5.17
N VAL A 221 -1.83 18.08 6.20
CA VAL A 221 -2.23 17.15 7.26
C VAL A 221 -3.74 17.27 7.47
N ILE A 222 -4.43 16.14 7.38
CA ILE A 222 -5.86 16.02 7.71
C ILE A 222 -5.97 15.14 8.95
N VAL A 223 -6.19 15.74 10.12
CA VAL A 223 -6.45 14.95 11.32
C VAL A 223 -7.90 14.47 11.26
N THR A 224 -8.08 13.17 11.03
CA THR A 224 -9.35 12.55 10.65
C THR A 224 -10.38 12.55 11.78
N SER A 225 -9.92 12.41 13.02
CA SER A 225 -10.74 12.49 14.22
C SER A 225 -9.93 13.05 15.39
N ILE A 226 -10.48 14.06 16.07
CA ILE A 226 -9.99 14.59 17.35
C ILE A 226 -11.19 14.72 18.29
N CYS A 227 -11.03 14.32 19.55
CA CYS A 227 -12.01 14.54 20.61
C CYS A 227 -11.46 15.52 21.66
N ILE A 228 -12.05 16.70 21.75
CA ILE A 228 -11.72 17.74 22.74
C ILE A 228 -13.02 18.14 23.44
N ASP A 229 -13.06 18.06 24.77
CA ASP A 229 -14.25 18.39 25.57
C ASP A 229 -15.55 17.75 25.05
N ASP A 230 -15.48 16.45 24.75
CA ASP A 230 -16.57 15.62 24.19
C ASP A 230 -17.08 16.09 22.80
N LYS A 231 -16.30 16.91 22.09
CA LYS A 231 -16.59 17.34 20.72
C LYS A 231 -15.65 16.67 19.74
N PHE A 232 -16.23 15.99 18.76
CA PHE A 232 -15.49 15.42 17.64
C PHE A 232 -15.28 16.46 16.54
N MET A 233 -14.04 16.58 16.10
CA MET A 233 -13.62 17.52 15.07
C MET A 233 -12.68 16.86 14.07
N LEU A 234 -12.67 17.42 12.85
CA LEU A 234 -11.68 17.14 11.81
C LEU A 234 -10.87 18.43 11.60
N ILE A 235 -9.55 18.32 11.55
CA ILE A 235 -8.66 19.46 11.34
C ILE A 235 -7.88 19.27 10.05
N GLY A 236 -8.09 20.17 9.10
CA GLY A 236 -7.27 20.27 7.89
C GLY A 236 -6.24 21.39 8.01
N SER A 237 -4.99 21.09 7.68
CA SER A 237 -3.90 22.06 7.65
C SER A 237 -3.03 21.89 6.42
N HIS A 238 -2.53 23.02 5.92
CA HIS A 238 -1.67 23.07 4.76
C HIS A 238 -0.58 24.11 4.98
N GLN A 239 0.67 23.70 4.78
CA GLN A 239 1.80 24.62 4.77
C GLN A 239 1.78 25.39 3.44
N LYS A 240 1.47 26.69 3.50
CA LYS A 240 1.70 27.57 2.36
C LYS A 240 3.18 27.52 2.03
N LEU A 241 3.52 27.17 0.79
CA LEU A 241 4.86 27.38 0.26
C LEU A 241 5.25 28.83 0.59
N ARG A 242 6.30 29.02 1.38
CA ARG A 242 6.92 30.34 1.47
C ARG A 242 7.47 30.62 0.08
N ASP A 243 7.08 31.73 -0.52
CA ASP A 243 7.75 32.33 -1.68
C ASP A 243 9.18 32.78 -1.30
N SER A 244 10.01 31.87 -0.78
CA SER A 244 11.36 32.15 -0.32
C SER A 244 12.39 32.08 -1.44
N LEU A 245 12.02 32.47 -2.67
CA LEU A 245 12.94 32.62 -3.80
C LEU A 245 12.67 33.82 -4.73
N LEU A 246 11.78 34.77 -4.38
CA LEU A 246 11.54 35.97 -5.20
C LEU A 246 12.02 37.31 -4.61
N ASN A 247 12.62 37.32 -3.41
CA ASN A 247 13.10 38.56 -2.77
C ASN A 247 14.63 38.62 -2.51
N SER A 248 15.43 37.73 -3.09
CA SER A 248 16.89 37.82 -3.07
C SER A 248 17.47 38.54 -4.30
N SER A 249 16.69 39.42 -4.95
CA SER A 249 17.16 40.29 -6.03
C SER A 249 16.43 41.63 -6.02
N ARG A 250 16.74 42.47 -5.03
CA ARG A 250 16.64 43.93 -5.10
C ARG A 250 17.78 44.57 -4.34
#